data_AF-A0A2D7HAJ2-F1
#
_entry.id   AF-A0A2D7HAJ2-F1
#
_cell.length_a   1.000
_cell.length_b   1.000
_cell.length_c   1.000
_cell.angle_alpha   90.00
_cell.angle_beta   90.00
_cell.angle_gamma   90.00
#
_symmetry.space_group_name_H-M   'P 1'
#
loop_
_entity.id
_entity.type
_entity.pdbx_description
1 polymer ?
#
loop_
_entity_poly.entity_id
_entity_poly.type
_entity_poly.pdbx_seq_one_letter_code
_entity_poly.pdbx_strand_id
1 'polypeptide(L)'
;MKSRVLLTGLLLLLPARVNAAEPVNVTFAEHIAPIVHAKCTMCHRKGQSGPFELLTYEDVRERAATMQAVVHDNYMPPWKLVNTNIQFANDRRLTPQEKSLLTRWVESGMPAGNLASIQPPKYPDGWSLGKPDLVVKMKDAFRVPASGPDVYRSFVFPLDLKEDKWIKGIELRPSARGVVHHALFFLDQSGSARVQDGRDGQPGISGMSFLSAGSVSRLSGGAGRGLSARGLGGYVPGAMPNKLPGDLAQLLPKGSDIVMQTHFHPSGKVEWEQTEMAIYFADKPPSRQTVDVPLPPLFGRFAGLNVPAGEKNFKISQSITLPVDVEAISIRGHAHYICRAMEMTATLPDGEKMTLMKIDDWDLDWQDRYQFAKPLSLPSGTKLYAEIIYDNSADNPENPYSPPQLIKWGRESNDEMGAVTVQVIAKDETDRPELQRAVSKSLTDSARSFFQKRIFGAADGK
;
A
#
# COMPACT_ATOMS: atom_id res chain seq x y z
N MET A 1 -87.25 -28.85 -26.79
CA MET A 1 -85.98 -29.46 -26.35
C MET A 1 -84.99 -29.42 -27.51
N LYS A 2 -84.01 -28.52 -27.51
CA LYS A 2 -82.92 -28.50 -28.50
C LYS A 2 -81.59 -28.34 -27.77
N SER A 3 -80.73 -29.32 -28.00
CA SER A 3 -79.50 -29.59 -27.25
C SER A 3 -78.32 -28.75 -27.74
N ARG A 4 -77.44 -28.41 -26.81
CA ARG A 4 -76.15 -27.71 -27.00
C ARG A 4 -75.11 -28.66 -27.59
N VAL A 5 -74.19 -28.12 -28.39
CA VAL A 5 -72.81 -28.62 -28.49
C VAL A 5 -71.88 -27.41 -28.43
N LEU A 6 -71.08 -27.33 -27.37
CA LEU A 6 -70.00 -26.36 -27.20
C LEU A 6 -68.72 -26.99 -27.79
N LEU A 7 -68.06 -26.30 -28.71
CA LEU A 7 -66.77 -26.72 -29.27
C LEU A 7 -65.65 -26.07 -28.46
N THR A 8 -64.90 -26.87 -27.70
CA THR A 8 -63.72 -26.44 -26.94
C THR A 8 -62.50 -26.44 -27.87
N GLY A 9 -61.97 -25.27 -28.19
CA GLY A 9 -60.72 -25.12 -28.94
C GLY A 9 -59.51 -25.35 -28.05
N LEU A 10 -58.67 -26.34 -28.38
CA LEU A 10 -57.42 -26.65 -27.71
C LEU A 10 -56.30 -25.74 -28.26
N LEU A 11 -55.84 -24.78 -27.45
CA LEU A 11 -54.72 -23.90 -27.78
C LEU A 11 -53.40 -24.66 -27.47
N LEU A 12 -52.67 -25.08 -28.51
CA LEU A 12 -51.33 -25.66 -28.39
C LEU A 12 -50.31 -24.56 -28.08
N LEU A 13 -49.85 -24.49 -26.84
CA LEU A 13 -48.70 -23.68 -26.42
C LEU A 13 -47.41 -24.37 -26.88
N LEU A 14 -46.76 -23.81 -27.90
CA LEU A 14 -45.39 -24.16 -28.28
C LEU A 14 -44.41 -23.61 -27.22
N PRO A 15 -43.48 -24.43 -26.67
CA PRO A 15 -42.47 -23.93 -25.76
C PRO A 15 -41.53 -22.99 -26.52
N ALA A 16 -41.35 -21.77 -26.00
CA ALA A 16 -40.32 -20.86 -26.46
C ALA A 16 -38.96 -21.54 -26.28
N ARG A 17 -38.27 -21.84 -27.40
CA ARG A 17 -36.87 -22.24 -27.37
C ARG A 17 -36.07 -21.05 -26.87
N VAL A 18 -35.62 -21.11 -25.62
CA VAL A 18 -34.53 -20.27 -25.14
C VAL A 18 -33.30 -20.73 -25.94
N ASN A 19 -32.84 -19.93 -26.90
CA ASN A 19 -31.52 -20.13 -27.49
C ASN A 19 -30.53 -19.97 -26.34
N ALA A 20 -30.01 -21.09 -25.81
CA ALA A 20 -28.79 -21.07 -25.05
C ALA A 20 -27.73 -20.42 -25.95
N ALA A 21 -27.18 -19.29 -25.53
CA ALA A 21 -26.01 -18.72 -26.19
C ALA A 21 -24.95 -19.83 -26.29
N GLU A 22 -24.38 -20.05 -27.48
CA GLU A 22 -23.30 -21.02 -27.62
C GLU A 22 -22.20 -20.71 -26.59
N PRO A 23 -21.63 -21.72 -25.94
CA PRO A 23 -20.57 -21.49 -24.97
C PRO A 23 -19.44 -20.74 -25.67
N VAL A 24 -19.20 -19.49 -25.24
CA VAL A 24 -18.09 -18.68 -25.75
C VAL A 24 -16.82 -19.50 -25.60
N ASN A 25 -16.20 -19.86 -26.72
CA ASN A 25 -14.98 -20.63 -26.74
C ASN A 25 -13.84 -19.73 -26.25
N VAL A 26 -13.50 -19.86 -24.97
CA VAL A 26 -12.50 -18.99 -24.33
C VAL A 26 -11.12 -19.41 -24.80
N THR A 27 -10.42 -18.52 -25.51
CA THR A 27 -9.05 -18.74 -25.99
C THR A 27 -8.04 -17.85 -25.29
N PHE A 28 -6.76 -18.25 -25.31
CA PHE A 28 -5.69 -17.42 -24.76
C PHE A 28 -5.61 -16.07 -25.47
N ALA A 29 -5.53 -16.09 -26.80
CA ALA A 29 -5.29 -14.89 -27.60
C ALA A 29 -6.35 -13.80 -27.43
N GLU A 30 -7.62 -14.19 -27.36
CA GLU A 30 -8.73 -13.23 -27.31
C GLU A 30 -9.11 -12.83 -25.87
N HIS A 31 -8.99 -13.76 -24.91
CA HIS A 31 -9.58 -13.55 -23.59
C HIS A 31 -8.55 -13.49 -22.46
N ILE A 32 -7.52 -14.35 -22.47
CA ILE A 32 -6.59 -14.46 -21.33
C ILE A 32 -5.39 -13.54 -21.48
N ALA A 33 -4.81 -13.42 -22.68
CA ALA A 33 -3.67 -12.56 -22.93
C ALA A 33 -3.95 -11.09 -22.50
N PRO A 34 -5.11 -10.47 -22.83
CA PRO A 34 -5.41 -9.12 -22.34
C PRO A 34 -5.43 -9.01 -20.81
N ILE A 35 -5.97 -10.01 -20.11
CA ILE A 35 -6.03 -10.03 -18.64
C ILE A 35 -4.61 -10.15 -18.06
N VAL A 36 -3.82 -11.13 -18.55
CA VAL A 36 -2.47 -11.38 -18.06
C VAL A 36 -1.55 -10.18 -18.34
N HIS A 37 -1.62 -9.61 -19.54
CA HIS A 37 -0.83 -8.44 -19.93
C HIS A 37 -1.21 -7.18 -19.14
N ALA A 38 -2.48 -7.04 -18.73
CA ALA A 38 -2.94 -5.90 -17.94
C ALA A 38 -2.62 -6.06 -16.44
N LYS A 39 -2.68 -7.28 -15.89
CA LYS A 39 -2.68 -7.52 -14.43
C LYS A 39 -1.40 -8.18 -13.91
N CYS A 40 -0.67 -8.92 -14.73
CA CYS A 40 0.42 -9.81 -14.27
C CYS A 40 1.79 -9.39 -14.80
N THR A 41 1.88 -8.97 -16.07
CA THR A 41 3.18 -8.77 -16.74
C THR A 41 3.92 -7.52 -16.28
N MET A 42 3.32 -6.68 -15.43
CA MET A 42 4.06 -5.61 -14.77
C MET A 42 5.18 -6.17 -13.89
N CYS A 43 4.91 -7.26 -13.18
CA CYS A 43 5.89 -8.00 -12.39
C CYS A 43 6.50 -9.15 -13.18
N HIS A 44 5.68 -9.89 -13.92
CA HIS A 44 6.05 -11.14 -14.57
C HIS A 44 6.55 -10.91 -16.00
N ARG A 45 7.64 -10.16 -16.11
CA ARG A 45 8.39 -9.97 -17.36
C ARG A 45 9.88 -9.82 -17.04
N LYS A 46 10.72 -10.05 -18.05
CA LYS A 46 12.18 -9.96 -17.91
C LYS A 46 12.62 -8.68 -17.19
N GLY A 47 13.46 -8.85 -16.16
CA GLY A 47 14.06 -7.74 -15.41
C GLY A 47 13.12 -6.99 -14.47
N GLN A 48 11.94 -7.53 -14.17
CA GLN A 48 11.03 -7.02 -13.13
C GLN A 48 11.03 -7.97 -11.91
N SER A 49 10.19 -7.69 -10.91
CA SER A 49 10.20 -8.38 -9.62
C SER A 49 9.67 -9.81 -9.65
N GLY A 50 8.93 -10.22 -10.68
CA GLY A 50 8.40 -11.57 -10.81
C GLY A 50 9.52 -12.59 -11.10
N PRO A 51 9.52 -13.76 -10.45
CA PRO A 51 10.58 -14.76 -10.61
C PRO A 51 10.52 -15.51 -11.96
N PHE A 52 9.45 -15.31 -12.73
CA PHE A 52 9.23 -15.89 -14.05
C PHE A 52 8.40 -14.95 -14.92
N GLU A 53 8.44 -15.17 -16.23
CA GLU A 53 7.71 -14.39 -17.23
C GLU A 53 6.30 -14.96 -17.47
N LEU A 54 5.35 -14.09 -17.85
CA LEU A 54 3.98 -14.43 -18.24
C LEU A 54 3.58 -13.70 -19.55
N LEU A 55 4.53 -13.58 -20.48
CA LEU A 55 4.33 -12.78 -21.71
C LEU A 55 3.70 -13.59 -22.83
N THR A 56 4.09 -14.86 -22.97
CA THR A 56 3.69 -15.75 -24.07
C THR A 56 2.58 -16.72 -23.66
N TYR A 57 1.98 -17.39 -24.64
CA TYR A 57 1.01 -18.45 -24.39
C TYR A 57 1.63 -19.60 -23.60
N GLU A 58 2.85 -20.00 -23.97
CA GLU A 58 3.59 -21.08 -23.32
C GLU A 58 3.86 -20.75 -21.85
N ASP A 59 4.34 -19.53 -21.56
CA ASP A 59 4.60 -19.07 -20.18
C ASP A 59 3.36 -19.23 -19.28
N VAL A 60 2.20 -18.82 -19.80
CA VAL A 60 0.93 -18.82 -19.07
C VAL A 60 0.36 -20.24 -18.98
N ARG A 61 0.38 -21.00 -20.08
CA ARG A 61 -0.13 -22.38 -20.13
C ARG A 61 0.59 -23.29 -19.14
N GLU A 62 1.92 -23.20 -19.06
CA GLU A 62 2.72 -24.00 -18.12
C GLU A 62 2.36 -23.77 -16.65
N ARG A 63 1.81 -22.58 -16.33
CA ARG A 63 1.51 -22.15 -14.97
C ARG A 63 0.02 -22.02 -14.71
N ALA A 64 -0.83 -22.40 -15.67
CA ALA A 64 -2.24 -22.04 -15.66
C ALA A 64 -3.00 -22.56 -14.44
N ALA A 65 -2.71 -23.80 -14.01
CA ALA A 65 -3.32 -24.38 -12.81
C ALA A 65 -2.93 -23.61 -11.54
N THR A 66 -1.64 -23.27 -11.39
CA THR A 66 -1.16 -22.45 -10.27
C THR A 66 -1.75 -21.05 -10.33
N MET A 67 -1.75 -20.42 -11.51
CA MET A 67 -2.35 -19.10 -11.73
C MET A 67 -3.82 -19.09 -11.35
N GLN A 68 -4.58 -20.11 -11.76
CA GLN A 68 -5.99 -20.26 -11.39
C GLN A 68 -6.15 -20.31 -9.86
N ALA A 69 -5.37 -21.16 -9.17
CA ALA A 69 -5.44 -21.28 -7.71
C ALA A 69 -5.16 -19.95 -6.99
N VAL A 70 -4.02 -19.31 -7.30
CA VAL A 70 -3.62 -18.08 -6.60
C VAL A 70 -4.53 -16.88 -6.91
N VAL A 71 -5.17 -16.86 -8.09
CA VAL A 71 -6.15 -15.85 -8.47
C VAL A 71 -7.48 -16.06 -7.73
N HIS A 72 -7.91 -17.31 -7.57
CA HIS A 72 -9.13 -17.61 -6.81
C HIS A 72 -8.98 -17.24 -5.34
N ASP A 73 -7.83 -17.56 -4.75
CA ASP A 73 -7.52 -17.27 -3.36
C ASP A 73 -7.17 -15.79 -3.10
N ASN A 74 -7.17 -14.95 -4.15
CA ASN A 74 -6.76 -13.53 -4.12
C ASN A 74 -5.33 -13.31 -3.64
N TYR A 75 -4.48 -14.34 -3.69
CA TYR A 75 -3.05 -14.22 -3.43
C TYR A 75 -2.37 -13.36 -4.50
N MET A 76 -2.76 -13.55 -5.76
CA MET A 76 -2.25 -12.78 -6.89
C MET A 76 -3.39 -12.25 -7.79
N PRO A 77 -3.24 -11.03 -8.36
CA PRO A 77 -2.26 -10.03 -7.99
C PRO A 77 -2.54 -9.50 -6.57
N PRO A 78 -1.49 -9.12 -5.81
CA PRO A 78 -1.62 -8.82 -4.39
C PRO A 78 -2.46 -7.58 -4.17
N TRP A 79 -3.54 -7.72 -3.39
CA TRP A 79 -4.46 -6.64 -3.06
C TRP A 79 -5.21 -6.98 -1.77
N LYS A 80 -4.86 -6.30 -0.66
CA LYS A 80 -5.36 -6.67 0.67
C LYS A 80 -6.68 -5.97 1.06
N LEU A 81 -7.11 -4.94 0.32
CA LEU A 81 -8.41 -4.32 0.58
C LEU A 81 -9.56 -5.26 0.25
N VAL A 82 -10.47 -5.40 1.21
CA VAL A 82 -11.72 -6.13 1.09
C VAL A 82 -12.90 -5.23 1.45
N ASN A 83 -14.08 -5.54 0.91
CA ASN A 83 -15.36 -5.00 1.38
C ASN A 83 -15.46 -3.47 1.48
N THR A 84 -14.86 -2.75 0.52
CA THR A 84 -15.07 -1.31 0.36
C THR A 84 -15.99 -1.09 -0.84
N ASN A 85 -17.07 -0.33 -0.68
CA ASN A 85 -17.92 0.11 -1.80
C ASN A 85 -17.26 1.28 -2.58
N ILE A 86 -15.93 1.36 -2.53
CA ILE A 86 -15.12 2.47 -3.04
C ILE A 86 -14.25 1.96 -4.19
N GLN A 87 -14.22 2.73 -5.27
CA GLN A 87 -13.35 2.43 -6.41
C GLN A 87 -11.95 3.01 -6.19
N PHE A 88 -10.93 2.23 -6.51
CA PHE A 88 -9.54 2.64 -6.44
C PHE A 88 -8.91 2.68 -7.83
N ALA A 89 -8.12 3.71 -8.11
CA ALA A 89 -7.47 3.91 -9.41
C ALA A 89 -6.44 2.82 -9.72
N ASN A 90 -5.83 2.25 -8.69
CA ASN A 90 -4.80 1.21 -8.79
C ASN A 90 -5.32 -0.19 -8.45
N ASP A 91 -6.65 -0.43 -8.52
CA ASP A 91 -7.23 -1.76 -8.30
C ASP A 91 -6.74 -2.74 -9.36
N ARG A 92 -5.87 -3.64 -8.92
CA ARG A 92 -5.23 -4.65 -9.77
C ARG A 92 -5.95 -6.00 -9.73
N ARG A 93 -7.00 -6.17 -8.93
CA ARG A 93 -7.73 -7.43 -8.85
C ARG A 93 -8.31 -7.85 -10.19
N LEU A 94 -8.53 -9.15 -10.33
CA LEU A 94 -9.38 -9.69 -11.38
C LEU A 94 -10.84 -9.63 -10.91
N THR A 95 -11.69 -9.15 -11.80
CA THR A 95 -13.15 -9.18 -11.66
C THR A 95 -13.66 -10.63 -11.65
N PRO A 96 -14.87 -10.89 -11.09
CA PRO A 96 -15.48 -12.22 -11.15
C PRO A 96 -15.56 -12.80 -12.56
N GLN A 97 -15.80 -11.95 -13.56
CA GLN A 97 -15.86 -12.32 -14.97
C GLN A 97 -14.48 -12.72 -15.51
N GLU A 98 -13.43 -11.96 -15.19
CA GLU A 98 -12.04 -12.30 -15.57
C GLU A 98 -11.59 -13.61 -14.92
N LYS A 99 -11.92 -13.84 -13.64
CA LYS A 99 -11.66 -15.13 -12.96
C LYS A 99 -12.40 -16.29 -13.63
N SER A 100 -13.67 -16.08 -14.01
CA SER A 100 -14.46 -17.08 -14.74
C SER A 100 -13.89 -17.39 -16.12
N LEU A 101 -13.38 -16.39 -16.85
CA LEU A 101 -12.68 -16.61 -18.12
C LEU A 101 -11.43 -17.46 -17.91
N LEU A 102 -10.59 -17.15 -16.92
CA LEU A 102 -9.42 -17.94 -16.59
C LEU A 102 -9.81 -19.39 -16.27
N THR A 103 -10.82 -19.61 -15.41
CA THR A 103 -11.31 -20.95 -15.09
C THR A 103 -11.75 -21.72 -16.32
N ARG A 104 -12.63 -21.13 -17.15
CA ARG A 104 -13.15 -21.79 -18.35
C ARG A 104 -12.05 -22.09 -19.36
N TRP A 105 -11.06 -21.22 -19.49
CA TRP A 105 -9.91 -21.46 -20.36
C TRP A 105 -9.09 -22.65 -19.86
N VAL A 106 -8.82 -22.75 -18.55
CA VAL A 106 -8.12 -23.90 -17.97
C VAL A 106 -8.91 -25.20 -18.17
N GLU A 107 -10.21 -25.18 -17.86
CA GLU A 107 -11.09 -26.36 -17.95
C GLU A 107 -11.32 -26.84 -19.40
N SER A 108 -11.23 -25.95 -20.38
CA SER A 108 -11.36 -26.29 -21.81
C SER A 108 -10.05 -26.76 -22.45
N GLY A 109 -9.01 -27.03 -21.65
CA GLY A 109 -7.72 -27.49 -22.15
C GLY A 109 -6.82 -26.38 -22.69
N MET A 110 -7.07 -25.13 -22.27
CA MET A 110 -6.25 -23.95 -22.56
C MET A 110 -6.07 -23.68 -24.07
N PRO A 111 -7.12 -23.61 -24.89
CA PRO A 111 -6.96 -23.40 -26.32
C PRO A 111 -6.25 -22.07 -26.61
N ALA A 112 -5.26 -22.10 -27.52
CA ALA A 112 -4.41 -20.95 -27.82
C ALA A 112 -5.16 -19.81 -28.53
N GLY A 113 -6.08 -20.15 -29.45
CA GLY A 113 -6.65 -19.18 -30.39
C GLY A 113 -5.63 -18.70 -31.42
N ASN A 114 -5.87 -17.53 -32.02
CA ASN A 114 -4.96 -16.94 -33.01
C ASN A 114 -3.84 -16.14 -32.31
N LEU A 115 -2.71 -16.78 -32.00
CA LEU A 115 -1.59 -16.10 -31.32
C LEU A 115 -1.04 -14.89 -32.09
N ALA A 116 -1.17 -14.86 -33.42
CA ALA A 116 -0.73 -13.74 -34.24
C ALA A 116 -1.60 -12.48 -34.08
N SER A 117 -2.81 -12.58 -33.50
CA SER A 117 -3.65 -11.41 -33.22
C SER A 117 -3.29 -10.70 -31.91
N ILE A 118 -2.46 -11.33 -31.06
CA ILE A 118 -2.09 -10.77 -29.76
C ILE A 118 -1.21 -9.54 -29.99
N GLN A 119 -1.66 -8.40 -29.46
CA GLN A 119 -0.83 -7.20 -29.41
C GLN A 119 0.13 -7.31 -28.23
N PRO A 120 1.45 -7.31 -28.45
CA PRO A 120 2.40 -7.39 -27.35
C PRO A 120 2.26 -6.16 -26.45
N PRO A 121 2.35 -6.34 -25.11
CA PRO A 121 2.27 -5.22 -24.19
C PRO A 121 3.45 -4.28 -24.43
N LYS A 122 3.14 -2.99 -24.53
CA LYS A 122 4.15 -1.94 -24.66
C LYS A 122 4.54 -1.45 -23.29
N TYR A 123 5.83 -1.36 -23.06
CA TYR A 123 6.39 -0.84 -21.83
C TYR A 123 7.21 0.42 -22.12
N PRO A 124 7.27 1.38 -21.19
CA PRO A 124 8.14 2.54 -21.33
C PRO A 124 9.61 2.11 -21.45
N ASP A 125 10.33 2.71 -22.40
CA ASP A 125 11.78 2.61 -22.45
C ASP A 125 12.38 3.47 -21.33
N GLY A 126 13.21 2.85 -20.48
CA GLY A 126 13.82 3.54 -19.34
C GLY A 126 12.86 3.68 -18.15
N TRP A 127 12.44 4.92 -17.86
CA TRP A 127 11.63 5.26 -16.69
C TRP A 127 10.13 5.31 -17.04
N SER A 128 9.30 4.73 -16.17
CA SER A 128 7.87 4.51 -16.41
C SER A 128 7.07 5.80 -16.39
N LEU A 129 7.52 6.80 -15.63
CA LEU A 129 6.87 8.11 -15.51
C LEU A 129 7.37 9.16 -16.53
N GLY A 130 8.15 8.73 -17.52
CA GLY A 130 8.79 9.58 -18.54
C GLY A 130 10.20 10.03 -18.14
N LYS A 131 10.74 11.05 -18.82
CA LYS A 131 12.06 11.59 -18.48
C LYS A 131 12.03 12.24 -17.08
N PRO A 132 12.89 11.82 -16.13
CA PRO A 132 12.98 12.45 -14.81
C PRO A 132 13.73 13.78 -14.84
N ASP A 133 13.43 14.64 -13.86
CA ASP A 133 14.10 15.92 -13.68
C ASP A 133 15.41 15.77 -12.90
N LEU A 134 15.47 14.79 -11.99
CA LEU A 134 16.65 14.45 -11.22
C LEU A 134 16.73 12.92 -11.05
N VAL A 135 17.91 12.35 -11.29
CA VAL A 135 18.21 10.96 -10.96
C VAL A 135 19.35 10.95 -9.95
N VAL A 136 19.13 10.28 -8.82
CA VAL A 136 20.13 10.06 -7.77
C VAL A 136 20.37 8.56 -7.59
N LYS A 137 21.55 8.19 -7.12
CA LYS A 137 21.97 6.79 -7.00
C LYS A 137 22.58 6.52 -5.64
N MET A 138 22.39 5.31 -5.13
CA MET A 138 23.13 4.81 -3.98
C MET A 138 24.63 4.95 -4.22
N LYS A 139 25.32 5.61 -3.29
CA LYS A 139 26.77 5.88 -3.38
C LYS A 139 27.56 4.58 -3.54
N ASP A 140 27.33 3.64 -2.63
CA ASP A 140 28.00 2.35 -2.57
C ASP A 140 26.98 1.21 -2.72
N ALA A 141 27.38 0.11 -3.35
CA ALA A 141 26.54 -1.06 -3.49
C ALA A 141 26.45 -1.82 -2.15
N PHE A 142 25.25 -2.20 -1.74
CA PHE A 142 24.99 -2.97 -0.55
C PHE A 142 24.87 -4.47 -0.88
N ARG A 143 25.57 -5.31 -0.12
CA ARG A 143 25.53 -6.76 -0.29
C ARG A 143 24.34 -7.35 0.47
N VAL A 144 23.37 -7.89 -0.27
CA VAL A 144 22.28 -8.66 0.32
C VAL A 144 22.72 -10.13 0.43
N PRO A 145 22.65 -10.76 1.62
CA PRO A 145 23.04 -12.16 1.79
C PRO A 145 22.10 -13.10 1.03
N ALA A 146 22.58 -14.31 0.73
CA ALA A 146 21.77 -15.34 0.08
C ALA A 146 20.65 -15.90 0.96
N SER A 147 20.87 -15.93 2.27
CA SER A 147 19.98 -16.53 3.26
C SER A 147 20.09 -15.82 4.59
N GLY A 148 19.14 -16.06 5.47
CA GLY A 148 19.08 -15.47 6.81
C GLY A 148 17.76 -14.72 7.01
N PRO A 149 17.63 -13.99 8.12
CA PRO A 149 16.47 -13.13 8.32
C PRO A 149 16.46 -11.99 7.31
N ASP A 150 15.31 -11.36 7.19
CA ASP A 150 15.15 -10.12 6.42
C ASP A 150 16.08 -9.01 6.92
N VAL A 151 16.51 -8.17 5.99
CA VAL A 151 17.45 -7.08 6.27
C VAL A 151 16.78 -5.74 6.05
N TYR A 152 16.72 -4.92 7.09
CA TYR A 152 16.27 -3.53 7.01
C TYR A 152 17.48 -2.60 6.98
N ARG A 153 17.58 -1.79 5.91
CA ARG A 153 18.71 -0.88 5.70
C ARG A 153 18.23 0.42 5.11
N SER A 154 18.71 1.54 5.64
CA SER A 154 18.39 2.87 5.12
C SER A 154 19.55 3.46 4.35
N PHE A 155 19.29 4.00 3.16
CA PHE A 155 20.30 4.60 2.28
C PHE A 155 20.02 6.09 2.07
N VAL A 156 21.07 6.90 2.12
CA VAL A 156 20.96 8.35 1.98
C VAL A 156 21.23 8.75 0.54
N PHE A 157 20.36 9.59 -0.01
CA PHE A 157 20.48 10.19 -1.33
C PHE A 157 20.68 11.71 -1.18
N PRO A 158 21.94 12.17 -1.20
CA PRO A 158 22.26 13.58 -1.34
C PRO A 158 21.62 14.19 -2.60
N LEU A 159 20.83 15.25 -2.44
CA LEU A 159 20.18 15.91 -3.58
C LEU A 159 20.86 17.22 -4.00
N ASP A 160 21.57 17.86 -3.07
CA ASP A 160 22.32 19.12 -3.24
C ASP A 160 21.54 20.26 -3.93
N LEU A 161 20.21 20.26 -3.74
CA LEU A 161 19.28 21.24 -4.31
C LEU A 161 19.63 22.66 -3.89
N LYS A 162 19.67 23.57 -4.88
CA LYS A 162 19.97 25.00 -4.67
C LYS A 162 18.76 25.82 -4.24
N GLU A 163 17.56 25.32 -4.53
CA GLU A 163 16.27 25.95 -4.23
C GLU A 163 15.24 24.89 -3.86
N ASP A 164 14.13 25.34 -3.26
CA ASP A 164 13.02 24.46 -2.91
C ASP A 164 12.37 23.94 -4.20
N LYS A 165 12.08 22.63 -4.23
CA LYS A 165 11.39 21.96 -5.34
C LYS A 165 10.09 21.33 -4.85
N TRP A 166 9.24 20.92 -5.79
CA TRP A 166 7.96 20.28 -5.50
C TRP A 166 7.93 18.93 -6.19
N ILE A 167 7.96 17.84 -5.42
CA ILE A 167 7.95 16.48 -5.94
C ILE A 167 6.56 16.14 -6.44
N LYS A 168 6.48 15.78 -7.72
CA LYS A 168 5.29 15.25 -8.38
C LYS A 168 5.24 13.72 -8.37
N GLY A 169 6.40 13.07 -8.35
CA GLY A 169 6.51 11.62 -8.26
C GLY A 169 7.93 11.17 -7.96
N ILE A 170 8.07 9.95 -7.46
CA ILE A 170 9.33 9.26 -7.25
C ILE A 170 9.20 7.87 -7.89
N GLU A 171 10.22 7.44 -8.62
CA GLU A 171 10.30 6.10 -9.19
C GLU A 171 11.64 5.48 -8.81
N LEU A 172 11.63 4.24 -8.32
CA LEU A 172 12.85 3.49 -8.05
C LEU A 172 13.20 2.55 -9.19
N ARG A 173 14.50 2.36 -9.36
CA ARG A 173 15.08 1.31 -10.18
C ARG A 173 16.12 0.55 -9.36
N PRO A 174 15.69 -0.45 -8.57
CA PRO A 174 16.61 -1.32 -7.86
C PRO A 174 17.49 -2.10 -8.84
N SER A 175 18.76 -2.32 -8.49
CA SER A 175 19.61 -3.22 -9.27
C SER A 175 19.30 -4.68 -8.94
N ALA A 176 18.95 -4.97 -7.70
CA ALA A 176 18.62 -6.29 -7.19
C ALA A 176 17.12 -6.42 -6.91
N ARG A 177 16.30 -6.23 -7.96
CA ARG A 177 14.81 -6.25 -7.86
C ARG A 177 14.24 -7.53 -7.23
N GLY A 178 14.94 -8.65 -7.32
CA GLY A 178 14.50 -9.92 -6.74
C GLY A 178 14.65 -10.00 -5.22
N VAL A 179 15.39 -9.08 -4.59
CA VAL A 179 15.57 -9.02 -3.12
C VAL A 179 15.07 -7.72 -2.51
N VAL A 180 14.87 -6.65 -3.28
CA VAL A 180 14.22 -5.42 -2.77
C VAL A 180 12.73 -5.66 -2.64
N HIS A 181 12.31 -5.88 -1.40
CA HIS A 181 10.97 -6.32 -1.08
C HIS A 181 10.02 -5.16 -0.79
N HIS A 182 10.48 -4.08 -0.18
CA HIS A 182 9.84 -2.76 -0.31
C HIS A 182 10.84 -1.66 0.08
N ALA A 183 10.51 -0.42 -0.25
CA ALA A 183 11.26 0.73 0.22
C ALA A 183 10.34 1.91 0.59
N LEU A 184 10.71 2.67 1.61
CA LEU A 184 10.00 3.86 2.07
C LEU A 184 10.91 5.07 1.95
N PHE A 185 10.35 6.19 1.48
CA PHE A 185 11.10 7.44 1.26
C PHE A 185 10.80 8.43 2.36
N PHE A 186 11.86 9.00 2.93
CA PHE A 186 11.78 10.01 3.98
C PHE A 186 12.61 11.23 3.60
N LEU A 187 12.07 12.41 3.87
CA LEU A 187 12.79 13.67 3.78
C LEU A 187 13.70 13.83 5.00
N ASP A 188 15.01 14.01 4.81
CA ASP A 188 15.93 14.46 5.86
C ASP A 188 16.39 15.90 5.59
N GLN A 189 15.91 16.85 6.39
CA GLN A 189 16.38 18.24 6.36
C GLN A 189 17.52 18.52 7.35
N SER A 190 17.80 17.59 8.24
CA SER A 190 18.78 17.76 9.31
C SER A 190 20.20 17.42 8.87
N GLY A 191 20.34 16.61 7.82
CA GLY A 191 21.60 16.00 7.39
C GLY A 191 22.09 14.91 8.37
N SER A 192 21.31 14.57 9.39
CA SER A 192 21.70 13.58 10.41
C SER A 192 21.86 12.18 9.82
N ALA A 193 21.15 11.86 8.74
CA ALA A 193 21.31 10.59 8.06
C ALA A 193 22.69 10.50 7.39
N ARG A 194 23.18 11.59 6.75
CA ARG A 194 24.54 11.62 6.19
C ARG A 194 25.62 11.33 7.24
N VAL A 195 25.45 11.81 8.48
CA VAL A 195 26.43 11.57 9.57
C VAL A 195 26.36 10.13 10.08
N GLN A 196 25.21 9.45 9.92
CA GLN A 196 25.01 8.07 10.38
C GLN A 196 25.39 7.02 9.33
N ASP A 197 25.35 7.39 8.05
CA ASP A 197 25.71 6.52 6.94
C ASP A 197 27.11 5.90 7.14
N GLY A 198 27.21 4.58 7.03
CA GLY A 198 28.47 3.85 7.14
C GLY A 198 29.02 3.64 8.55
N ARG A 199 28.34 4.10 9.62
CA ARG A 199 28.88 4.01 11.00
C ARG A 199 29.15 2.60 11.51
N ASP A 200 28.45 1.60 10.98
CA ASP A 200 28.64 0.18 11.30
C ASP A 200 29.55 -0.55 10.30
N GLY A 201 30.25 0.19 9.43
CA GLY A 201 31.17 -0.36 8.43
C GLY A 201 30.49 -0.91 7.18
N GLN A 202 29.18 -0.73 7.01
CA GLN A 202 28.43 -1.14 5.81
C GLN A 202 27.75 0.05 5.14
N PRO A 203 27.55 0.06 3.81
CA PRO A 203 26.77 1.10 3.14
C PRO A 203 25.39 1.31 3.78
N GLY A 204 24.97 2.55 4.00
CA GLY A 204 23.69 2.87 4.62
C GLY A 204 23.73 2.91 6.15
N ILE A 205 22.54 2.77 6.75
CA ILE A 205 22.25 2.83 8.19
C ILE A 205 21.39 1.61 8.54
N SER A 206 21.63 0.98 9.69
CA SER A 206 20.85 -0.20 10.10
C SER A 206 19.42 0.17 10.50
N GLY A 207 18.44 -0.54 9.94
CA GLY A 207 17.03 -0.36 10.21
C GLY A 207 16.56 1.08 10.02
N MET A 208 15.74 1.55 10.97
CA MET A 208 15.28 2.95 11.06
C MET A 208 16.07 3.80 12.05
N SER A 209 17.34 3.48 12.30
CA SER A 209 18.14 4.22 13.30
C SER A 209 18.27 5.71 12.98
N PHE A 210 18.16 6.09 11.70
CA PHE A 210 18.15 7.50 11.25
C PHE A 210 17.01 8.33 11.87
N LEU A 211 15.92 7.68 12.32
CA LEU A 211 14.79 8.33 13.01
C LEU A 211 15.03 8.58 14.51
N SER A 212 16.28 8.56 15.01
CA SER A 212 16.65 8.60 16.44
C SER A 212 15.93 9.68 17.28
N ALA A 213 15.95 9.56 18.62
CA ALA A 213 15.16 10.34 19.58
C ALA A 213 15.23 11.89 19.43
N GLY A 214 16.27 12.44 18.80
CA GLY A 214 16.35 13.87 18.46
C GLY A 214 15.50 14.28 17.26
N SER A 215 15.17 13.33 16.37
CA SER A 215 14.38 13.50 15.14
C SER A 215 12.87 13.33 15.35
N VAL A 216 12.46 12.66 16.45
CA VAL A 216 11.03 12.53 16.85
C VAL A 216 10.52 13.76 17.62
N SER A 217 11.41 14.66 18.06
CA SER A 217 11.07 15.88 18.81
C SER A 217 10.38 16.97 17.96
N ARG A 218 10.20 16.75 16.65
CA ARG A 218 9.56 17.71 15.74
C ARG A 218 8.44 17.11 14.89
N LEU A 219 7.80 16.06 15.38
CA LEU A 219 6.62 15.45 14.73
C LEU A 219 5.31 16.23 14.97
N SER A 220 5.36 17.34 15.70
CA SER A 220 4.23 18.21 15.97
C SER A 220 4.42 19.61 15.36
N GLY A 221 3.77 19.84 14.22
CA GLY A 221 3.26 21.16 13.85
C GLY A 221 4.14 22.06 12.98
N GLY A 222 3.50 22.62 11.95
CA GLY A 222 3.87 23.93 11.40
C GLY A 222 4.42 23.93 9.99
N ALA A 223 3.82 24.75 9.14
CA ALA A 223 4.45 25.22 7.91
C ALA A 223 5.84 25.80 8.23
N GLY A 224 6.90 25.20 7.68
CA GLY A 224 8.26 25.72 7.73
C GLY A 224 9.20 25.03 8.72
N ARG A 225 10.20 24.32 8.17
CA ARG A 225 11.53 24.03 8.77
C ARG A 225 11.64 23.03 9.92
N GLY A 226 10.64 22.17 10.14
CA GLY A 226 10.62 21.24 11.29
C GLY A 226 10.84 19.75 11.03
N LEU A 227 10.86 19.23 9.81
CA LEU A 227 10.72 17.78 9.58
C LEU A 227 12.08 17.09 9.34
N SER A 228 12.53 16.28 10.29
CA SER A 228 13.69 15.39 10.10
C SER A 228 13.33 14.06 9.42
N ALA A 229 12.04 13.73 9.27
CA ALA A 229 11.57 12.56 8.52
C ALA A 229 10.10 12.69 8.10
N ARG A 230 9.82 13.37 6.98
CA ARG A 230 8.49 13.36 6.34
C ARG A 230 8.44 12.25 5.30
N GLY A 231 7.41 11.39 5.35
CA GLY A 231 7.20 10.37 4.31
C GLY A 231 6.92 10.99 2.94
N LEU A 232 7.64 10.54 1.91
CA LEU A 232 7.51 10.99 0.52
C LEU A 232 6.85 9.94 -0.39
N GLY A 233 6.58 8.75 0.14
CA GLY A 233 6.04 7.62 -0.62
C GLY A 233 6.80 6.35 -0.32
N GLY A 234 6.62 5.36 -1.18
CA GLY A 234 7.33 4.10 -1.10
C GLY A 234 7.26 3.34 -2.42
N TYR A 235 7.97 2.24 -2.44
CA TYR A 235 8.03 1.26 -3.51
C TYR A 235 7.64 -0.10 -2.91
N VAL A 236 6.72 -0.79 -3.58
CA VAL A 236 6.41 -2.20 -3.32
C VAL A 236 6.47 -2.89 -4.68
N PRO A 237 7.06 -4.10 -4.79
CA PRO A 237 7.04 -4.91 -5.99
C PRO A 237 5.64 -4.95 -6.62
N GLY A 238 5.57 -4.63 -7.90
CA GLY A 238 4.31 -4.61 -8.66
C GLY A 238 3.40 -3.40 -8.44
N ALA A 239 3.71 -2.50 -7.50
CA ALA A 239 3.05 -1.20 -7.47
C ALA A 239 3.56 -0.35 -8.63
N MET A 240 2.63 0.22 -9.41
CA MET A 240 2.98 1.15 -10.47
C MET A 240 3.47 2.47 -9.87
N PRO A 241 4.64 3.00 -10.31
CA PRO A 241 5.00 4.36 -9.96
C PRO A 241 3.94 5.30 -10.54
N ASN A 242 3.52 6.28 -9.75
CA ASN A 242 2.48 7.23 -10.15
C ASN A 242 2.89 8.64 -9.76
N LYS A 243 2.54 9.60 -10.61
CA LYS A 243 2.55 11.02 -10.25
C LYS A 243 1.35 11.32 -9.37
N LEU A 244 1.51 12.23 -8.41
CA LEU A 244 0.39 12.75 -7.62
C LEU A 244 -0.66 13.37 -8.55
N PRO A 245 -1.97 13.20 -8.27
CA PRO A 245 -3.03 13.65 -9.17
C PRO A 245 -3.10 15.19 -9.27
N GLY A 246 -3.72 15.69 -10.35
CA GLY A 246 -3.96 17.12 -10.55
C GLY A 246 -2.68 17.95 -10.53
N ASP A 247 -2.65 19.01 -9.74
CA ASP A 247 -1.47 19.85 -9.49
C ASP A 247 -0.76 19.53 -8.16
N LEU A 248 -1.23 18.53 -7.40
CA LEU A 248 -0.66 18.17 -6.10
C LEU A 248 0.83 17.85 -6.22
N ALA A 249 1.60 18.29 -5.24
CA ALA A 249 3.03 18.05 -5.15
C ALA A 249 3.49 18.16 -3.69
N GLN A 250 4.64 17.56 -3.39
CA GLN A 250 5.21 17.55 -2.04
C GLN A 250 6.47 18.40 -1.97
N LEU A 251 6.55 19.33 -1.02
CA LEU A 251 7.68 20.24 -0.87
C LEU A 251 8.98 19.48 -0.55
N LEU A 252 10.01 19.68 -1.37
CA LEU A 252 11.37 19.21 -1.17
C LEU A 252 12.28 20.42 -0.97
N PRO A 253 12.57 20.80 0.29
CA PRO A 253 13.32 22.02 0.59
C PRO A 253 14.75 21.97 0.07
N LYS A 254 15.34 23.13 -0.21
CA LYS A 254 16.75 23.24 -0.57
C LYS A 254 17.65 22.60 0.49
N GLY A 255 18.72 21.94 0.05
CA GLY A 255 19.69 21.29 0.94
C GLY A 255 19.18 20.07 1.71
N SER A 256 17.96 19.56 1.44
CA SER A 256 17.48 18.31 2.02
C SER A 256 17.95 17.08 1.25
N ASP A 257 17.96 15.95 1.93
CA ASP A 257 18.20 14.62 1.36
C ASP A 257 16.94 13.77 1.35
N ILE A 258 16.98 12.69 0.57
CA ILE A 258 16.03 11.59 0.71
C ILE A 258 16.73 10.42 1.38
N VAL A 259 16.11 9.87 2.42
CA VAL A 259 16.49 8.59 3.02
C VAL A 259 15.53 7.53 2.51
N MET A 260 16.05 6.48 1.90
CA MET A 260 15.30 5.32 1.47
C MET A 260 15.52 4.19 2.47
N GLN A 261 14.52 3.87 3.29
CA GLN A 261 14.53 2.65 4.08
C GLN A 261 14.12 1.50 3.18
N THR A 262 14.97 0.50 3.03
CA THR A 262 14.72 -0.70 2.23
C THR A 262 14.58 -1.91 3.13
N HIS A 263 13.53 -2.68 2.88
CA HIS A 263 13.37 -4.04 3.37
C HIS A 263 13.86 -5.01 2.28
N PHE A 264 14.84 -5.83 2.62
CA PHE A 264 15.38 -6.87 1.75
C PHE A 264 14.94 -8.26 2.21
N HIS A 265 14.45 -9.05 1.27
CA HIS A 265 14.15 -10.46 1.46
C HIS A 265 15.19 -11.33 0.71
N PRO A 266 16.06 -12.08 1.42
CA PRO A 266 17.04 -12.96 0.78
C PRO A 266 16.39 -13.99 -0.17
N SER A 267 16.93 -14.14 -1.38
CA SER A 267 16.33 -14.95 -2.44
C SER A 267 16.99 -16.32 -2.66
N GLY A 268 17.90 -16.73 -1.77
CA GLY A 268 18.76 -17.90 -1.96
C GLY A 268 20.05 -17.61 -2.74
N LYS A 269 20.26 -16.37 -3.18
CA LYS A 269 21.47 -15.92 -3.89
C LYS A 269 22.00 -14.61 -3.32
N VAL A 270 23.32 -14.46 -3.31
CA VAL A 270 23.94 -13.18 -2.95
C VAL A 270 23.65 -12.19 -4.06
N GLU A 271 23.11 -11.04 -3.69
CA GLU A 271 22.75 -9.97 -4.61
C GLU A 271 23.42 -8.65 -4.19
N TRP A 272 23.61 -7.75 -5.15
CA TRP A 272 24.20 -6.42 -4.91
C TRP A 272 23.20 -5.33 -5.28
N GLU A 273 22.74 -4.60 -4.26
CA GLU A 273 21.79 -3.50 -4.43
C GLU A 273 22.51 -2.15 -4.56
N GLN A 274 22.20 -1.41 -5.61
CA GLN A 274 22.69 -0.06 -5.87
C GLN A 274 21.62 0.75 -6.64
N THR A 275 20.50 0.98 -5.96
CA THR A 275 19.29 1.60 -6.49
C THR A 275 19.56 2.97 -7.10
N GLU A 276 18.92 3.22 -8.24
CA GLU A 276 18.68 4.57 -8.75
C GLU A 276 17.27 5.04 -8.41
N MET A 277 17.14 6.32 -8.07
CA MET A 277 15.87 6.97 -7.76
C MET A 277 15.68 8.16 -8.71
N ALA A 278 14.62 8.08 -9.50
CA ALA A 278 14.13 9.16 -10.35
C ALA A 278 13.14 10.03 -9.59
N ILE A 279 13.33 11.34 -9.67
CA ILE A 279 12.50 12.36 -9.04
C ILE A 279 11.94 13.25 -10.14
N TYR A 280 10.62 13.44 -10.09
CA TYR A 280 9.87 14.27 -11.02
C TYR A 280 9.37 15.49 -10.26
N PHE A 281 9.67 16.69 -10.76
CA PHE A 281 9.25 17.94 -10.16
C PHE A 281 7.98 18.48 -10.82
N ALA A 282 7.22 19.26 -10.05
CA ALA A 282 6.17 20.13 -10.58
C ALA A 282 6.78 21.50 -10.90
N ASP A 283 6.31 22.11 -11.99
CA ASP A 283 6.80 23.42 -12.45
C ASP A 283 6.47 24.57 -11.47
N LYS A 284 5.41 24.41 -10.69
CA LYS A 284 4.92 25.40 -9.72
C LYS A 284 4.46 24.73 -8.42
N PRO A 285 4.40 25.49 -7.31
CA PRO A 285 3.75 25.03 -6.08
C PRO A 285 2.31 24.56 -6.35
N PRO A 286 1.82 23.53 -5.63
CA PRO A 286 0.45 23.07 -5.78
C PRO A 286 -0.52 24.11 -5.22
N SER A 287 -1.72 24.20 -5.80
CA SER A 287 -2.80 25.07 -5.28
C SER A 287 -3.29 24.63 -3.91
N ARG A 288 -3.20 23.33 -3.61
CA ARG A 288 -3.58 22.72 -2.33
C ARG A 288 -2.54 21.71 -1.90
N GLN A 289 -2.31 21.59 -0.59
CA GLN A 289 -1.34 20.63 -0.06
C GLN A 289 -2.00 19.48 0.71
N THR A 290 -1.40 18.30 0.59
CA THR A 290 -1.86 17.10 1.29
C THR A 290 -1.54 17.16 2.78
N VAL A 291 -2.47 16.66 3.60
CA VAL A 291 -2.27 16.35 5.01
C VAL A 291 -2.49 14.86 5.23
N ASP A 292 -1.53 14.19 5.86
CA ASP A 292 -1.69 12.81 6.30
C ASP A 292 -2.39 12.81 7.67
N VAL A 293 -3.44 12.00 7.81
CA VAL A 293 -4.19 11.79 9.06
C VAL A 293 -3.96 10.34 9.52
N PRO A 294 -2.87 10.08 10.26
CA PRO A 294 -2.57 8.74 10.78
C PRO A 294 -3.39 8.44 12.04
N LEU A 295 -4.10 7.31 12.05
CA LEU A 295 -4.84 6.80 13.19
C LEU A 295 -4.38 5.36 13.53
N PRO A 296 -3.81 5.12 14.72
CA PRO A 296 -3.33 6.11 15.69
C PRO A 296 -2.13 6.94 15.19
N PRO A 297 -1.89 8.14 15.75
CA PRO A 297 -0.73 8.94 15.38
C PRO A 297 0.58 8.29 15.85
N LEU A 298 1.68 8.58 15.14
CA LEU A 298 3.00 7.97 15.35
C LEU A 298 2.97 6.44 15.43
N PHE A 299 2.21 5.82 14.54
CA PHE A 299 2.13 4.36 14.42
C PHE A 299 1.83 3.67 15.75
N GLY A 300 0.95 4.26 16.57
CA GLY A 300 0.50 3.64 17.82
C GLY A 300 1.48 3.76 18.99
N ARG A 301 2.50 4.62 18.91
CA ARG A 301 3.49 4.82 20.00
C ARG A 301 2.85 5.09 21.36
N PHE A 302 1.74 5.81 21.38
CA PHE A 302 0.98 6.16 22.58
C PHE A 302 -0.36 5.42 22.68
N ALA A 303 -0.58 4.41 21.84
CA ALA A 303 -1.81 3.61 21.83
C ALA A 303 -1.78 2.44 22.82
N GLY A 304 -0.70 2.29 23.60
CA GLY A 304 -0.57 1.20 24.58
C GLY A 304 -0.15 -0.13 23.98
N LEU A 305 0.53 -0.11 22.83
CA LEU A 305 0.96 -1.31 22.12
C LEU A 305 2.00 -2.09 22.94
N ASN A 306 1.52 -3.16 23.59
CA ASN A 306 2.25 -4.07 24.48
C ASN A 306 1.48 -5.40 24.50
N VAL A 307 1.65 -6.20 23.45
CA VAL A 307 0.86 -7.40 23.15
C VAL A 307 1.41 -8.60 23.93
N PRO A 308 0.69 -9.13 24.94
CA PRO A 308 1.15 -10.27 25.73
C PRO A 308 1.43 -11.51 24.86
N ALA A 309 2.35 -12.36 25.31
CA ALA A 309 2.58 -13.66 24.69
C ALA A 309 1.29 -14.49 24.74
N GLY A 310 0.87 -15.06 23.60
CA GLY A 310 -0.34 -15.89 23.50
C GLY A 310 -1.64 -15.10 23.25
N GLU A 311 -1.63 -13.77 23.29
CA GLU A 311 -2.82 -12.96 23.05
C GLU A 311 -3.22 -12.99 21.58
N LYS A 312 -4.47 -13.38 21.28
CA LYS A 312 -4.97 -13.61 19.91
C LYS A 312 -5.70 -12.42 19.30
N ASN A 313 -6.14 -11.47 20.11
CA ASN A 313 -7.05 -10.41 19.66
C ASN A 313 -6.76 -9.10 20.41
N PHE A 314 -5.48 -8.70 20.44
CA PHE A 314 -5.11 -7.41 21.01
C PHE A 314 -5.50 -6.29 20.06
N LYS A 315 -6.18 -5.26 20.56
CA LYS A 315 -6.71 -4.18 19.75
C LYS A 315 -6.19 -2.82 20.18
N ILE A 316 -5.84 -2.00 19.19
CA ILE A 316 -5.68 -0.56 19.38
C ILE A 316 -6.67 0.16 18.47
N SER A 317 -7.21 1.29 18.96
CA SER A 317 -8.09 2.13 18.15
C SER A 317 -7.90 3.61 18.46
N GLN A 318 -8.24 4.44 17.49
CA GLN A 318 -8.18 5.90 17.60
C GLN A 318 -9.25 6.53 16.72
N SER A 319 -9.78 7.68 17.16
CA SER A 319 -10.63 8.53 16.33
C SER A 319 -10.18 9.97 16.29
N ILE A 320 -10.57 10.67 15.23
CA ILE A 320 -10.49 12.13 15.08
C ILE A 320 -11.73 12.63 14.36
N THR A 321 -12.23 13.80 14.75
CA THR A 321 -13.27 14.52 14.00
C THR A 321 -12.61 15.55 13.12
N LEU A 322 -12.93 15.54 11.83
CA LEU A 322 -12.37 16.49 10.86
C LEU A 322 -12.91 17.90 11.16
N PRO A 323 -12.04 18.92 11.33
CA PRO A 323 -12.48 20.27 11.69
C PRO A 323 -13.00 21.07 10.48
N VAL A 324 -12.64 20.65 9.28
CA VAL A 324 -12.89 21.38 8.03
C VAL A 324 -13.29 20.39 6.95
N ASP A 325 -13.88 20.89 5.86
CA ASP A 325 -14.18 20.07 4.70
C ASP A 325 -12.89 19.62 4.01
N VAL A 326 -12.80 18.33 3.69
CA VAL A 326 -11.64 17.76 3.00
C VAL A 326 -12.05 16.88 1.82
N GLU A 327 -11.09 16.62 0.95
CA GLU A 327 -11.15 15.54 -0.03
C GLU A 327 -10.09 14.50 0.32
N ALA A 328 -10.50 13.26 0.59
CA ALA A 328 -9.58 12.15 0.76
C ALA A 328 -9.11 11.64 -0.60
N ILE A 329 -7.80 11.54 -0.80
CA ILE A 329 -7.20 11.18 -2.09
C ILE A 329 -6.57 9.79 -2.09
N SER A 330 -6.07 9.32 -0.95
CA SER A 330 -5.55 7.95 -0.81
C SER A 330 -5.61 7.47 0.63
N ILE A 331 -5.49 6.17 0.83
CA ILE A 331 -5.42 5.54 2.15
C ILE A 331 -4.39 4.41 2.15
N ARG A 332 -3.72 4.18 3.27
CA ARG A 332 -2.75 3.10 3.43
C ARG A 332 -2.74 2.56 4.86
N GLY A 333 -2.39 1.29 4.98
CA GLY A 333 -2.11 0.61 6.24
C GLY A 333 -0.62 0.45 6.48
N HIS A 334 -0.21 0.40 7.74
CA HIS A 334 1.12 0.00 8.16
C HIS A 334 1.03 -0.68 9.53
N ALA A 335 1.64 -1.86 9.65
CA ALA A 335 1.87 -2.59 10.89
C ALA A 335 2.99 -3.62 10.68
N HIS A 336 3.45 -4.31 11.74
CA HIS A 336 4.46 -5.36 11.61
C HIS A 336 3.83 -6.77 11.55
N TYR A 337 4.62 -7.80 11.86
CA TYR A 337 4.31 -9.20 11.56
C TYR A 337 3.07 -9.73 12.27
N ILE A 338 2.81 -9.34 13.52
CA ILE A 338 1.72 -9.94 14.29
C ILE A 338 0.38 -9.24 14.08
N CYS A 339 0.33 -8.18 13.26
CA CYS A 339 -0.94 -7.59 12.86
C CYS A 339 -1.72 -8.57 11.97
N ARG A 340 -3.03 -8.64 12.18
CA ARG A 340 -3.95 -9.49 11.41
C ARG A 340 -4.97 -8.72 10.60
N ALA A 341 -5.46 -7.61 11.15
CA ALA A 341 -6.52 -6.87 10.50
C ALA A 341 -6.43 -5.39 10.85
N MET A 342 -6.92 -4.56 9.95
CA MET A 342 -7.07 -3.12 10.17
C MET A 342 -8.23 -2.55 9.38
N GLU A 343 -8.94 -1.62 9.99
CA GLU A 343 -10.09 -0.93 9.40
C GLU A 343 -10.00 0.58 9.68
N MET A 344 -10.43 1.39 8.71
CA MET A 344 -10.80 2.78 8.94
C MET A 344 -12.19 3.06 8.37
N THR A 345 -13.05 3.65 9.21
CA THR A 345 -14.39 4.10 8.85
C THR A 345 -14.53 5.60 9.01
N ALA A 346 -15.41 6.21 8.23
CA ALA A 346 -15.84 7.59 8.38
C ALA A 346 -17.34 7.62 8.66
N THR A 347 -17.75 8.32 9.71
CA THR A 347 -19.15 8.63 10.01
C THR A 347 -19.39 10.09 9.69
N LEU A 348 -20.21 10.36 8.68
CA LEU A 348 -20.57 11.68 8.19
C LEU A 348 -21.47 12.41 9.22
N PRO A 349 -21.59 13.75 9.15
CA PRO A 349 -22.40 14.54 10.08
C PRO A 349 -23.89 14.17 10.09
N ASP A 350 -24.41 13.64 8.98
CA ASP A 350 -25.78 13.13 8.84
C ASP A 350 -25.98 11.72 9.43
N GLY A 351 -24.89 11.08 9.90
CA GLY A 351 -24.88 9.73 10.45
C GLY A 351 -24.57 8.63 9.44
N GLU A 352 -24.43 8.93 8.15
CA GLU A 352 -24.02 7.94 7.16
C GLU A 352 -22.61 7.42 7.48
N LYS A 353 -22.44 6.09 7.46
CA LYS A 353 -21.16 5.43 7.75
C LYS A 353 -20.60 4.78 6.50
N MET A 354 -19.34 5.08 6.20
CA MET A 354 -18.58 4.48 5.12
C MET A 354 -17.31 3.80 5.63
N THR A 355 -16.97 2.64 5.09
CA THR A 355 -15.68 1.97 5.32
C THR A 355 -14.69 2.44 4.27
N LEU A 356 -13.70 3.25 4.68
CA LEU A 356 -12.67 3.80 3.80
C LEU A 356 -11.61 2.76 3.42
N MET A 357 -11.29 1.88 4.37
CA MET A 357 -10.33 0.80 4.21
C MET A 357 -10.67 -0.33 5.16
N LYS A 358 -10.58 -1.57 4.69
CA LYS A 358 -10.65 -2.76 5.50
C LYS A 358 -9.71 -3.81 4.94
N ILE A 359 -8.86 -4.35 5.80
CA ILE A 359 -7.95 -5.46 5.54
C ILE A 359 -8.23 -6.50 6.62
N ASP A 360 -8.71 -7.67 6.20
CA ASP A 360 -9.05 -8.79 7.11
C ASP A 360 -7.89 -9.78 7.28
N ASP A 361 -6.88 -9.70 6.41
CA ASP A 361 -5.68 -10.52 6.42
C ASP A 361 -4.46 -9.64 6.07
N TRP A 362 -3.91 -8.99 7.10
CA TRP A 362 -2.72 -8.16 6.97
C TRP A 362 -1.51 -9.01 6.61
N ASP A 363 -0.65 -8.41 5.81
CA ASP A 363 0.56 -9.03 5.32
C ASP A 363 1.59 -7.91 5.12
N LEU A 364 2.66 -7.98 5.90
CA LEU A 364 3.72 -6.97 5.91
C LEU A 364 4.42 -6.87 4.55
N ASP A 365 4.29 -7.90 3.71
CA ASP A 365 4.86 -7.92 2.38
C ASP A 365 4.13 -6.99 1.41
N TRP A 366 2.86 -6.69 1.69
CA TRP A 366 1.98 -5.93 0.80
C TRP A 366 1.47 -4.63 1.42
N GLN A 367 2.38 -3.68 1.63
CA GLN A 367 2.10 -2.34 2.16
C GLN A 367 1.72 -1.33 1.06
N ASP A 368 0.64 -1.61 0.32
CA ASP A 368 0.22 -0.77 -0.79
C ASP A 368 -0.39 0.58 -0.33
N ARG A 369 -0.32 1.56 -1.23
CA ARG A 369 -1.11 2.80 -1.13
C ARG A 369 -2.33 2.66 -2.03
N TYR A 370 -3.52 2.72 -1.44
CA TYR A 370 -4.77 2.63 -2.17
C TYR A 370 -5.22 4.03 -2.59
N GLN A 371 -5.12 4.33 -3.89
CA GLN A 371 -5.47 5.62 -4.47
C GLN A 371 -6.96 5.62 -4.83
N PHE A 372 -7.75 6.52 -4.27
CA PHE A 372 -9.17 6.61 -4.65
C PHE A 372 -9.30 7.01 -6.12
N ALA A 373 -10.19 6.34 -6.86
CA ALA A 373 -10.44 6.63 -8.27
C ALA A 373 -10.96 8.06 -8.49
N LYS A 374 -11.73 8.55 -7.51
CA LYS A 374 -12.13 9.96 -7.37
C LYS A 374 -11.90 10.37 -5.92
N PRO A 375 -11.42 11.59 -5.64
CA PRO A 375 -11.33 12.08 -4.28
C PRO A 375 -12.68 11.98 -3.56
N LEU A 376 -12.69 11.51 -2.32
CA LEU A 376 -13.90 11.37 -1.51
C LEU A 376 -14.11 12.65 -0.70
N SER A 377 -15.23 13.35 -0.91
CA SER A 377 -15.59 14.49 -0.08
C SER A 377 -15.97 14.04 1.32
N LEU A 378 -15.26 14.54 2.33
CA LEU A 378 -15.58 14.35 3.75
C LEU A 378 -15.84 15.73 4.37
N PRO A 379 -17.09 16.08 4.70
CA PRO A 379 -17.42 17.36 5.31
C PRO A 379 -16.84 17.49 6.72
N SER A 380 -16.68 18.74 7.18
CA SER A 380 -16.40 19.06 8.58
C SER A 380 -17.41 18.35 9.50
N GLY A 381 -16.93 17.88 10.65
CA GLY A 381 -17.71 17.06 11.58
C GLY A 381 -17.68 15.56 11.28
N THR A 382 -17.13 15.13 10.13
CA THR A 382 -16.92 13.70 9.85
C THR A 382 -15.99 13.09 10.90
N LYS A 383 -16.44 12.02 11.55
CA LYS A 383 -15.65 11.25 12.52
C LYS A 383 -14.93 10.10 11.81
N LEU A 384 -13.60 10.17 11.76
CA LEU A 384 -12.74 9.07 11.36
C LEU A 384 -12.46 8.18 12.56
N TYR A 385 -12.57 6.88 12.39
CA TYR A 385 -12.23 5.87 13.39
C TYR A 385 -11.41 4.77 12.74
N ALA A 386 -10.27 4.42 13.34
CA ALA A 386 -9.47 3.28 12.92
C ALA A 386 -9.28 2.28 14.07
N GLU A 387 -9.29 0.99 13.73
CA GLU A 387 -8.97 -0.14 14.61
C GLU A 387 -7.91 -1.01 13.94
N ILE A 388 -6.96 -1.52 14.73
CA ILE A 388 -5.92 -2.45 14.30
C ILE A 388 -5.88 -3.61 15.31
N ILE A 389 -5.83 -4.84 14.79
CA ILE A 389 -5.90 -6.09 15.55
C ILE A 389 -4.59 -6.85 15.38
N TYR A 390 -4.08 -7.40 16.49
CA TYR A 390 -2.85 -8.18 16.57
C TYR A 390 -3.10 -9.56 17.19
N ASP A 391 -2.37 -10.56 16.70
CA ASP A 391 -2.36 -11.96 17.15
C ASP A 391 -0.92 -12.39 17.45
N ASN A 392 -0.55 -12.33 18.73
CA ASN A 392 0.73 -12.79 19.26
C ASN A 392 0.63 -14.22 19.81
N SER A 393 -0.22 -15.07 19.23
CA SER A 393 -0.31 -16.47 19.60
C SER A 393 0.65 -17.34 18.80
N ALA A 394 0.81 -18.60 19.24
CA ALA A 394 1.60 -19.61 18.53
C ALA A 394 0.91 -20.10 17.24
N ASP A 395 -0.38 -19.79 17.07
CA ASP A 395 -1.15 -20.14 15.86
C ASP A 395 -0.95 -19.10 14.75
N ASN A 396 -0.28 -17.97 15.05
CA ASN A 396 0.11 -17.01 14.03
C ASN A 396 1.40 -17.47 13.33
N PRO A 397 1.35 -17.87 12.04
CA PRO A 397 2.54 -18.27 11.30
C PRO A 397 3.54 -17.13 11.13
N GLU A 398 3.06 -15.88 11.19
CA GLU A 398 3.90 -14.68 11.11
C GLU A 398 4.52 -14.31 12.46
N ASN A 399 4.24 -15.05 13.56
CA ASN A 399 4.85 -14.73 14.83
C ASN A 399 6.37 -14.92 14.75
N PRO A 400 7.18 -13.86 14.99
CA PRO A 400 8.64 -13.95 14.88
C PRO A 400 9.27 -14.77 16.00
N TYR A 401 8.50 -15.21 17.00
CA TYR A 401 8.98 -15.96 18.16
C TYR A 401 8.22 -17.27 18.35
N SER A 402 8.98 -18.36 18.53
CA SER A 402 8.47 -19.66 18.97
C SER A 402 9.31 -20.16 20.16
N PRO A 403 8.74 -20.22 21.38
CA PRO A 403 7.38 -19.85 21.76
C PRO A 403 7.13 -18.32 21.72
N PRO A 404 5.86 -17.86 21.66
CA PRO A 404 5.53 -16.43 21.68
C PRO A 404 6.10 -15.69 22.89
N GLN A 405 6.48 -14.43 22.68
CA GLN A 405 7.05 -13.55 23.70
C GLN A 405 6.27 -12.24 23.76
N LEU A 406 6.47 -11.43 24.80
CA LEU A 406 5.87 -10.09 24.87
C LEU A 406 6.41 -9.21 23.73
N ILE A 407 5.52 -8.71 22.86
CA ILE A 407 5.87 -7.80 21.77
C ILE A 407 5.40 -6.38 22.12
N LYS A 408 6.28 -5.39 21.97
CA LYS A 408 6.04 -4.00 22.37
C LYS A 408 6.06 -3.08 21.15
N TRP A 409 5.62 -1.84 21.35
CA TRP A 409 5.90 -0.81 20.36
C TRP A 409 7.41 -0.67 20.09
N GLY A 410 7.81 -0.71 18.83
CA GLY A 410 9.21 -0.57 18.44
C GLY A 410 9.39 -0.53 16.92
N ARG A 411 10.63 -0.39 16.47
CA ARG A 411 10.96 -0.02 15.07
C ARG A 411 11.42 -1.17 14.21
N GLU A 412 11.75 -2.29 14.85
CA GLU A 412 12.14 -3.50 14.17
C GLU A 412 10.89 -4.31 13.86
N SER A 413 10.91 -5.13 12.81
CA SER A 413 9.72 -5.88 12.40
C SER A 413 9.28 -6.94 13.41
N ASN A 414 10.17 -7.31 14.34
CA ASN A 414 9.85 -8.18 15.47
C ASN A 414 9.33 -7.42 16.71
N ASP A 415 9.40 -6.08 16.72
CA ASP A 415 8.53 -5.23 17.53
C ASP A 415 7.20 -5.01 16.78
N GLU A 416 6.32 -4.16 17.31
CA GLU A 416 5.10 -3.76 16.60
C GLU A 416 4.92 -2.25 16.44
N MET A 417 4.17 -1.90 15.40
CA MET A 417 3.67 -0.56 15.10
C MET A 417 2.30 -0.69 14.42
N GLY A 418 1.56 0.41 14.32
CA GLY A 418 0.25 0.36 13.66
C GLY A 418 -0.32 1.73 13.35
N ALA A 419 -0.64 1.99 12.08
CA ALA A 419 -1.51 3.09 11.70
C ALA A 419 -2.24 2.82 10.40
N VAL A 420 -3.51 3.22 10.34
CA VAL A 420 -4.20 3.50 9.08
C VAL A 420 -4.09 5.00 8.82
N THR A 421 -3.56 5.38 7.65
CA THR A 421 -3.35 6.78 7.29
C THR A 421 -4.18 7.12 6.06
N VAL A 422 -5.16 8.02 6.23
CA VAL A 422 -5.84 8.66 5.10
C VAL A 422 -5.10 9.94 4.75
N GLN A 423 -4.77 10.11 3.47
CA GLN A 423 -4.21 11.33 2.94
C GLN A 423 -5.34 12.18 2.37
N VAL A 424 -5.43 13.43 2.84
CA VAL A 424 -6.50 14.35 2.48
C VAL A 424 -5.94 15.68 1.98
N ILE A 425 -6.77 16.47 1.30
CA ILE A 425 -6.55 17.90 1.02
C ILE A 425 -7.71 18.69 1.60
N ALA A 426 -7.47 19.86 2.17
CA ALA A 426 -8.56 20.74 2.57
C ALA A 426 -9.28 21.26 1.30
N LYS A 427 -10.62 21.41 1.35
CA LYS A 427 -11.36 21.96 0.21
C LYS A 427 -10.93 23.41 -0.05
N ASP A 428 -10.80 24.19 1.01
CA ASP A 428 -10.14 25.50 1.00
C ASP A 428 -8.70 25.37 1.57
N GLU A 429 -7.69 25.83 0.83
CA GLU A 429 -6.31 25.79 1.29
C GLU A 429 -6.08 26.68 2.53
N THR A 430 -6.92 27.70 2.76
CA THR A 430 -6.84 28.54 3.98
C THR A 430 -7.16 27.76 5.25
N ASP A 431 -7.89 26.65 5.14
CA ASP A 431 -8.30 25.78 6.24
C ASP A 431 -7.25 24.70 6.58
N ARG A 432 -6.28 24.47 5.70
CA ARG A 432 -5.23 23.46 5.93
C ARG A 432 -4.49 23.64 7.27
N PRO A 433 -4.11 24.85 7.72
CA PRO A 433 -3.49 25.03 9.02
C PRO A 433 -4.36 24.54 10.18
N GLU A 434 -5.69 24.67 10.10
CA GLU A 434 -6.60 24.15 11.11
C GLU A 434 -6.62 22.62 11.12
N LEU A 435 -6.72 22.00 9.94
CA LEU A 435 -6.62 20.56 9.79
C LEU A 435 -5.30 20.02 10.38
N GLN A 436 -4.17 20.67 10.08
CA GLN A 436 -2.85 20.29 10.63
C GLN A 436 -2.79 20.42 12.15
N ARG A 437 -3.42 21.47 12.72
CA ARG A 437 -3.53 21.64 14.18
C ARG A 437 -4.36 20.52 14.80
N ALA A 438 -5.48 20.12 14.19
CA ALA A 438 -6.30 19.02 14.69
C ALA A 438 -5.54 17.68 14.71
N VAL A 439 -4.82 17.36 13.62
CA VAL A 439 -3.97 16.15 13.57
C VAL A 439 -2.86 16.20 14.63
N SER A 440 -2.20 17.34 14.78
CA SER A 440 -1.15 17.52 15.80
C SER A 440 -1.71 17.42 17.22
N LYS A 441 -2.89 17.98 17.47
CA LYS A 441 -3.59 17.90 18.75
C LYS A 441 -3.95 16.45 19.09
N SER A 442 -4.40 15.66 18.11
CA SER A 442 -4.68 14.23 18.31
C SER A 442 -3.44 13.49 18.84
N LEU A 443 -2.25 13.79 18.33
CA LEU A 443 -1.00 13.24 18.86
C LEU A 443 -0.76 13.66 20.32
N THR A 444 -0.89 14.96 20.62
CA THR A 444 -0.70 15.46 21.99
C THR A 444 -1.70 14.84 22.97
N ASP A 445 -2.96 14.68 22.56
CA ASP A 445 -4.01 14.06 23.39
C ASP A 445 -3.74 12.56 23.61
N SER A 446 -3.33 11.82 22.58
CA SER A 446 -2.92 10.41 22.72
C SER A 446 -1.75 10.26 23.69
N ALA A 447 -0.72 11.11 23.57
CA ALA A 447 0.42 11.12 24.49
C ALA A 447 -0.01 11.43 25.93
N ARG A 448 -0.84 12.47 26.14
CA ARG A 448 -1.35 12.85 27.47
C ARG A 448 -2.14 11.70 28.10
N SER A 449 -3.07 11.10 27.36
CA SER A 449 -3.88 9.97 27.84
C SER A 449 -3.01 8.77 28.24
N PHE A 450 -2.00 8.45 27.42
CA PHE A 450 -1.05 7.37 27.70
C PHE A 450 -0.28 7.60 29.01
N PHE A 451 0.32 8.78 29.19
CA PHE A 451 1.07 9.08 30.42
C PHE A 451 0.17 9.17 31.64
N GLN A 452 -1.04 9.71 31.52
CA GLN A 452 -2.00 9.75 32.63
C GLN A 452 -2.39 8.34 33.09
N LYS A 453 -2.70 7.42 32.17
CA LYS A 453 -2.98 6.01 32.49
C LYS A 453 -1.79 5.33 33.17
N ARG A 454 -0.56 5.64 32.75
CA ARG A 454 0.65 5.05 33.35
C ARG A 454 0.96 5.57 34.75
N ILE A 455 0.67 6.85 35.03
CA ILE A 455 0.88 7.47 36.33
C ILE A 455 -0.19 7.05 37.33
N PHE A 456 -1.47 7.13 36.94
CA PHE A 456 -2.59 6.91 37.86
C PHE A 456 -3.14 5.48 37.84
N GLY A 457 -3.02 4.76 36.72
CA GLY A 457 -3.48 3.36 36.62
C GLY A 457 -2.58 2.34 37.33
N ALA A 458 -1.39 2.74 37.76
CA ALA A 458 -0.54 1.91 38.64
C ALA A 458 -0.97 1.96 40.12
N ALA A 459 -1.93 2.82 40.48
CA ALA A 459 -2.41 2.96 41.86
C ALA A 459 -3.52 1.94 42.23
N ASP A 460 -4.23 1.38 41.24
CA ASP A 460 -5.40 0.52 41.47
C ASP A 460 -5.10 -0.99 41.33
N GLY A 461 -3.81 -1.38 41.36
CA GLY A 461 -3.35 -2.75 41.16
C GLY A 461 -2.40 -3.27 42.23
N LYS A 462 -2.69 -3.01 43.51
CA LYS A 462 -2.05 -3.67 44.66
C LYS A 462 -3.06 -4.46 45.47
#